data_AF-A0A6J1VXG2-F1
#
_entry.id   AF-A0A6J1VXG2-F1
#
_cell.length_a   1.000
_cell.length_b   1.000
_cell.length_c   1.000
_cell.angle_alpha   90.00
_cell.angle_beta   90.00
_cell.angle_gamma   90.00
#
_symmetry.space_group_name_H-M   'P 1'
#
loop_
_entity.id
_entity.type
_entity.pdbx_description
1 polymer ?
#
loop_
_entity_poly.entity_id
_entity_poly.type
_entity_poly.pdbx_seq_one_letter_code
_entity_poly.pdbx_strand_id
1 'polypeptide(L)'
;MLIVFLFSAFFHEYILTLSFGFFYPVTFVLFAGTGVFFNFVFNDKRKGPVWNIIIWICLSLGQAIVFSLYSQEWFAHVHCPLKEKTFWELVTPRSWYCHP
;
A
#
# COMPACT_ATOMS: atom_id res chain seq x y z
N MET A 1 20.02 -4.85 -3.28
CA MET A 1 18.63 -5.27 -3.02
C MET A 1 17.74 -4.11 -2.62
N LEU A 2 18.06 -3.33 -1.57
CA LEU A 2 17.20 -2.24 -1.07
C LEU A 2 16.80 -1.18 -2.12
N ILE A 3 17.75 -0.67 -2.92
CA ILE A 3 17.46 0.35 -3.95
C ILE A 3 16.45 -0.18 -4.97
N VAL A 4 16.56 -1.45 -5.38
CA VAL A 4 15.64 -2.07 -6.33
C VAL A 4 14.24 -2.23 -5.73
N PHE A 5 14.15 -2.58 -4.44
CA PHE A 5 12.89 -2.64 -3.71
C PHE A 5 12.21 -1.27 -3.63
N LEU A 6 12.97 -0.22 -3.32
CA LEU A 6 12.44 1.15 -3.27
C LEU A 6 11.97 1.62 -4.65
N PHE A 7 12.74 1.35 -5.70
CA PHE A 7 12.36 1.65 -7.08
C PHE A 7 11.08 0.93 -7.49
N SER A 8 10.96 -0.36 -7.14
CA SER A 8 9.74 -1.14 -7.39
C SER A 8 8.53 -0.55 -6.65
N ALA A 9 8.68 -0.26 -5.35
CA ALA A 9 7.62 0.33 -4.53
C ALA A 9 7.13 1.67 -5.11
N PHE A 10 8.06 2.51 -5.60
CA PHE A 10 7.74 3.76 -6.27
C PHE A 10 6.88 3.56 -7.51
N PHE A 11 7.25 2.62 -8.38
CA PHE A 11 6.48 2.34 -9.60
C PHE A 11 5.10 1.74 -9.31
N HIS A 12 4.98 0.88 -8.29
CA HIS A 12 3.68 0.37 -7.85
C HIS A 12 2.75 1.49 -7.38
N GLU A 13 3.26 2.41 -6.56
CA GLU A 13 2.49 3.57 -6.10
C GLU A 13 2.12 4.51 -7.26
N TYR A 14 3.06 4.73 -8.20
CA TYR A 14 2.84 5.57 -9.36
C TYR A 14 1.69 5.07 -10.26
N ILE A 15 1.66 3.78 -10.56
CA ILE A 15 0.61 3.19 -11.40
C ILE A 15 -0.76 3.28 -10.71
N LEU A 16 -0.82 3.03 -9.40
CA LEU A 16 -2.06 3.13 -8.62
C LEU A 16 -2.57 4.57 -8.56
N THR A 17 -1.66 5.52 -8.33
CA THR A 17 -1.99 6.96 -8.32
C THR A 17 -2.56 7.41 -9.65
N LEU A 18 -1.96 6.98 -10.78
CA LEU A 18 -2.48 7.29 -12.11
C LEU A 18 -3.84 6.64 -12.39
N SER A 19 -4.06 5.43 -11.89
CA SER A 19 -5.28 4.66 -12.15
C SER A 19 -6.48 5.19 -11.35
N PHE A 20 -6.28 5.56 -10.09
CA PHE A 20 -7.33 6.06 -9.22
C PHE A 20 -7.50 7.59 -9.26
N GLY A 21 -6.46 8.33 -9.64
CA GLY A 21 -6.49 9.79 -9.70
C GLY A 21 -6.39 10.49 -8.34
N PHE A 22 -5.93 9.78 -7.30
CA PHE A 22 -5.56 10.32 -5.99
C PHE A 22 -4.29 9.64 -5.49
N PHE A 23 -3.55 10.28 -4.57
CA PHE A 23 -2.31 9.73 -4.02
C PHE A 23 -2.55 9.15 -2.62
N TYR A 24 -2.30 7.86 -2.44
CA TYR A 24 -2.49 7.18 -1.16
C TYR A 24 -1.40 6.14 -0.90
N PRO A 25 -0.30 6.51 -0.21
CA PRO A 25 0.99 5.80 -0.20
C PRO A 25 1.02 4.49 0.62
N VAL A 26 -0.10 3.77 0.71
CA VAL A 26 -0.24 2.51 1.42
C VAL A 26 0.65 1.43 0.80
N THR A 27 0.66 1.33 -0.53
CA THR A 27 1.44 0.31 -1.24
C THR A 27 2.94 0.57 -1.07
N PHE A 28 3.37 1.83 -1.16
CA PHE A 28 4.76 2.21 -0.91
C PHE A 28 5.21 1.80 0.50
N VAL A 29 4.44 2.12 1.55
CA VAL A 29 4.79 1.80 2.94
C VAL A 29 4.81 0.28 3.19
N LEU A 30 3.84 -0.46 2.65
CA LEU A 30 3.80 -1.92 2.79
C LEU A 30 4.98 -2.60 2.08
N PHE A 31 5.34 -2.18 0.86
CA PHE A 31 6.46 -2.77 0.13
C PHE A 31 7.82 -2.35 0.70
N ALA A 32 8.02 -1.06 0.97
CA ALA A 32 9.28 -0.52 1.45
C ALA A 32 9.54 -0.87 2.93
N GLY A 33 8.52 -0.85 3.78
CA GLY A 33 8.65 -1.19 5.20
C GLY A 33 8.68 -2.69 5.42
N THR A 34 7.54 -3.36 5.17
CA THR A 34 7.37 -4.79 5.43
C THR A 34 8.23 -5.65 4.52
N GLY A 35 8.39 -5.29 3.25
CA GLY A 35 9.24 -6.05 2.32
C GLY A 35 10.72 -6.01 2.70
N VAL A 36 11.23 -4.87 3.16
CA VAL A 36 12.60 -4.76 3.68
C VAL A 36 12.74 -5.52 4.99
N PHE A 37 11.78 -5.39 5.90
CA PHE A 37 11.78 -6.15 7.16
C PHE A 37 11.81 -7.66 6.91
N PHE A 38 10.99 -8.16 5.98
CA PHE A 38 10.97 -9.57 5.61
C PHE A 38 12.26 -10.03 4.95
N ASN A 39 12.92 -9.22 4.15
CA ASN A 39 14.23 -9.56 3.58
C ASN A 39 15.28 -9.83 4.68
N PHE A 40 15.26 -9.07 5.78
CA PHE A 40 16.16 -9.32 6.91
C PHE A 40 15.74 -10.51 7.78
N VAL A 41 14.43 -10.69 8.03
CA VAL A 41 13.89 -11.74 8.90
C VAL A 41 13.90 -13.11 8.24
N PHE A 42 13.54 -13.20 6.96
CA PHE A 42 13.49 -14.43 6.18
C PHE A 42 14.78 -14.60 5.38
N ASN A 43 15.87 -14.81 6.11
CA ASN A 43 17.19 -15.04 5.51
C ASN A 43 17.28 -16.48 4.95
N ASP A 44 18.09 -16.72 3.90
CA ASP A 44 18.21 -18.01 3.18
C ASP A 44 18.61 -19.21 4.06
N LYS A 45 19.05 -18.94 5.29
CA LYS A 45 19.37 -19.94 6.31
C LYS A 45 18.13 -20.64 6.90
N ARG A 46 16.93 -20.07 6.72
CA ARG A 46 15.66 -20.59 7.27
C ARG A 46 14.95 -21.50 6.25
N LYS A 47 15.22 -22.81 6.32
CA LYS A 47 14.72 -23.82 5.37
C LYS A 47 13.47 -24.62 5.82
N GLY A 48 12.88 -24.26 6.96
CA GLY A 48 11.72 -24.99 7.51
C GLY A 48 10.39 -24.67 6.79
N PRO A 49 9.45 -25.63 6.66
CA PRO A 49 8.17 -25.43 5.99
C PRO A 49 7.28 -24.37 6.67
N VAL A 50 7.50 -24.13 7.97
CA VAL A 50 6.81 -23.09 8.76
C VAL A 50 7.04 -21.69 8.16
N TRP A 51 8.24 -21.41 7.66
CA TRP A 51 8.56 -20.10 7.07
C TRP A 51 7.73 -19.82 5.81
N ASN A 52 7.45 -20.86 5.02
CA ASN A 52 6.57 -20.74 3.86
C ASN A 52 5.14 -20.37 4.28
N ILE A 53 4.59 -21.03 5.31
CA ILE A 53 3.25 -20.71 5.83
C ILE A 53 3.17 -19.26 6.30
N ILE A 54 4.19 -18.78 7.03
CA ILE A 54 4.22 -17.39 7.51
C ILE A 54 4.25 -16.42 6.32
N ILE A 55 5.07 -16.69 5.30
CA ILE A 55 5.11 -15.86 4.08
C ILE A 55 3.72 -15.78 3.42
N TRP A 56 3.02 -16.91 3.27
CA TRP A 56 1.67 -16.93 2.69
C TRP A 56 0.66 -16.11 3.50
N ILE A 57 0.71 -16.20 4.83
CA ILE A 57 -0.16 -15.40 5.71
C ILE A 57 0.16 -13.91 5.54
N CYS A 58 1.44 -13.54 5.58
CA CYS A 58 1.87 -12.14 5.43
C CYS A 58 1.52 -11.56 4.05
N LEU A 59 1.69 -12.32 2.98
CA LEU A 59 1.31 -11.91 1.62
C LEU A 59 -0.20 -11.70 1.51
N SER A 60 -0.99 -12.63 2.07
CA SER A 60 -2.46 -12.56 2.05
C SER A 60 -2.97 -11.35 2.83
N LEU A 61 -2.39 -11.09 4.01
CA LEU A 61 -2.72 -9.92 4.83
C LEU A 61 -2.32 -8.61 4.14
N GLY A 62 -1.12 -8.54 3.54
CA GLY A 62 -0.68 -7.37 2.80
C GLY A 62 -1.62 -7.03 1.66
N GLN A 63 -2.03 -8.03 0.87
CA GLN A 63 -2.99 -7.85 -0.22
C GLN A 63 -4.37 -7.41 0.28
N ALA A 64 -4.84 -7.98 1.40
CA ALA A 64 -6.12 -7.62 1.99
C ALA A 64 -6.13 -6.16 2.48
N ILE A 65 -5.03 -5.69 3.10
CA ILE A 65 -4.88 -4.30 3.56
C ILE A 65 -4.89 -3.33 2.38
N VAL A 66 -4.14 -3.62 1.31
CA VAL A 66 -4.16 -2.79 0.10
C VAL A 66 -5.58 -2.72 -0.45
N PHE A 67 -6.23 -3.86 -0.67
CA PHE A 67 -7.57 -3.88 -1.25
C PHE A 67 -8.61 -3.13 -0.40
N SER A 68 -8.60 -3.32 0.92
CA SER A 68 -9.55 -2.65 1.82
C SER A 68 -9.31 -1.14 1.90
N LEU A 69 -8.07 -0.70 2.07
CA LEU A 69 -7.76 0.72 2.24
C LEU A 69 -8.00 1.51 0.95
N TYR A 70 -7.61 0.99 -0.22
CA TYR A 70 -7.89 1.66 -1.50
C TYR A 70 -9.39 1.68 -1.83
N SER A 71 -10.14 0.61 -1.49
CA SER A 71 -11.60 0.63 -1.69
C SER A 71 -12.29 1.63 -0.77
N GLN A 72 -11.92 1.70 0.51
CA GLN A 72 -12.42 2.72 1.44
C GLN A 72 -12.15 4.15 0.94
N GLU A 73 -10.94 4.41 0.49
CA GLU A 73 -10.55 5.71 -0.04
C GLU A 73 -11.34 6.07 -1.31
N TRP A 74 -11.47 5.11 -2.23
CA TRP A 74 -12.28 5.29 -3.43
C TRP A 74 -13.74 5.62 -3.09
N PHE A 75 -14.36 4.87 -2.17
CA PHE A 75 -15.73 5.14 -1.74
C PHE A 75 -15.87 6.50 -1.04
N ALA A 76 -14.87 6.94 -0.27
CA ALA A 76 -14.85 8.26 0.34
C ALA A 76 -14.82 9.38 -0.71
N HIS A 77 -14.06 9.19 -1.80
CA HIS A 77 -14.06 10.13 -2.94
C HIS A 77 -15.39 10.16 -3.72
N VAL A 78 -16.10 9.04 -3.79
CA VAL A 78 -17.43 8.98 -4.44
C VAL A 78 -18.49 9.69 -3.60
N HIS A 79 -18.52 9.47 -2.28
CA HIS A 79 -19.56 10.03 -1.40
C HIS A 79 -19.30 11.50 -1.04
N CYS A 80 -18.03 11.86 -0.83
CA CYS A 80 -17.60 13.23 -0.63
C CYS A 80 -16.85 13.68 -1.89
N PRO A 81 -17.46 14.42 -2.83
CA PRO A 81 -16.74 15.00 -3.98
C PRO A 81 -15.94 16.25 -3.58
N LEU A 82 -14.81 16.48 -4.24
CA LEU A 82 -13.93 17.63 -3.99
C LEU A 82 -14.56 18.89 -4.61
N LYS A 83 -14.61 20.00 -3.86
CA LYS A 83 -15.06 21.29 -4.40
C LYS A 83 -13.95 22.01 -5.18
N GLU A 84 -12.69 21.83 -4.78
CA GLU A 84 -11.52 22.37 -5.49
C GLU A 84 -10.42 21.32 -5.61
N LYS A 85 -9.64 21.35 -6.70
CA LYS A 85 -8.54 20.39 -6.93
C LYS A 85 -7.20 20.98 -6.50
N THR A 86 -7.01 21.19 -5.21
CA THR A 86 -5.73 21.63 -4.67
C THR A 86 -4.77 20.44 -4.53
N PHE A 87 -3.46 20.65 -4.72
CA PHE A 87 -2.44 19.61 -4.57
C PHE A 87 -2.54 18.89 -3.20
N TRP A 88 -2.79 19.65 -2.14
CA TRP A 88 -2.93 19.10 -0.79
C TRP A 88 -4.13 18.16 -0.66
N GLU A 89 -5.27 18.49 -1.27
CA GLU A 89 -6.45 17.62 -1.24
C GLU A 89 -6.25 16.31 -2.02
N LEU A 90 -5.30 16.26 -2.96
CA LEU A 90 -4.94 15.05 -3.70
C LEU A 90 -4.08 14.08 -2.88
N VAL A 91 -3.35 14.60 -1.89
CA VAL A 91 -2.38 13.86 -1.07
C VAL A 91 -2.96 13.49 0.30
N THR A 92 -3.93 14.26 0.80
CA THR A 92 -4.59 13.97 2.07
C THR A 92 -5.68 12.90 1.90
N PRO A 93 -5.64 11.79 2.66
CA PRO A 93 -6.66 10.76 2.58
C PRO A 93 -8.02 11.27 3.08
N ARG A 94 -9.06 11.01 2.30
CA ARG A 94 -10.47 11.37 2.55
C ARG A 94 -11.14 10.41 3.52
N SER A 95 -10.71 9.15 3.55
CA SER A 95 -11.28 8.10 4.42
C SER A 95 -11.31 8.47 5.91
N TRP A 96 -10.51 9.43 6.37
CA TRP A 96 -10.47 9.87 7.78
C TRP A 96 -11.38 11.05 8.10
N TYR A 97 -11.83 11.79 7.09
CA TYR A 97 -12.60 13.04 7.27
C TYR A 97 -14.00 13.00 6.67
N CYS A 98 -14.27 12.08 5.74
CA CYS A 98 -15.61 11.92 5.17
C CYS A 98 -16.50 11.23 6.21
N HIS A 99 -17.40 12.01 6.81
CA HIS A 99 -18.48 11.54 7.67
C HIS A 99 -19.78 11.48 6.86
N PRO A 100 -20.70 10.56 7.18
CA PRO A 100 -22.04 10.54 6.59
C PRO A 100 -22.84 11.81 6.89
#